data_AF-A0A011PSM1-F1
#
_entry.id   AF-A0A011PSM1-F1
#
_cell.length_a   1.000
_cell.length_b   1.000
_cell.length_c   1.000
_cell.angle_alpha   90.00
_cell.angle_beta   90.00
_cell.angle_gamma   90.00
#
_symmetry.space_group_name_H-M   'P 1'
#
loop_
_entity.id
_entity.type
_entity.pdbx_description
1 polymer ?
#
loop_
_entity_poly.entity_id
_entity_poly.type
_entity_poly.pdbx_seq_one_letter_code
_entity_poly.pdbx_strand_id
1 'polypeptide(L)'
;MVRPLRDGNAALLQLYQELLYGNAFLAVDAISGAMIDQAARLRARLGLRLADALHVASAMESGCDAFLTADRQLAVCGNDIEVLLLADLTSC
;
A
#
# COMPACT_ATOMS: atom_id res chain seq x y z
N MET A 1 11.16 -3.57 -3.13
CA MET A 1 12.65 -3.53 -3.02
C MET A 1 13.30 -4.84 -2.58
N VAL A 2 12.72 -5.63 -1.65
CA VAL A 2 13.36 -6.83 -1.07
C VAL A 2 13.86 -7.86 -2.08
N ARG A 3 13.02 -8.27 -3.03
CA ARG A 3 13.38 -9.31 -4.01
C ARG A 3 14.51 -8.88 -4.96
N PRO A 4 14.45 -7.71 -5.63
CA PRO A 4 15.58 -7.21 -6.42
C PRO A 4 16.91 -7.14 -5.65
N LEU A 5 16.87 -6.71 -4.39
CA LEU A 5 18.05 -6.65 -3.53
C LEU A 5 18.62 -8.04 -3.23
N ARG A 6 17.77 -9.00 -2.86
CA ARG A 6 18.18 -10.38 -2.59
C ARG A 6 18.78 -11.06 -3.83
N ASP A 7 18.21 -10.78 -4.99
CA ASP A 7 18.60 -11.40 -6.26
C ASP A 7 19.77 -10.65 -6.93
N GLY A 8 20.27 -9.55 -6.35
CA GLY A 8 21.32 -8.71 -6.94
C GLY A 8 20.92 -8.02 -8.25
N ASN A 9 19.62 -7.88 -8.52
CA ASN A 9 19.09 -7.33 -9.76
C ASN A 9 19.09 -5.80 -9.72
N ALA A 10 20.23 -5.20 -10.06
CA ALA A 10 20.44 -3.76 -10.04
C ALA A 10 19.49 -3.00 -10.99
N ALA A 11 19.21 -3.55 -12.17
CA ALA A 11 18.32 -2.91 -13.14
C ALA A 11 16.88 -2.76 -12.61
N LEU A 12 16.34 -3.82 -12.00
CA LEU A 12 15.00 -3.77 -11.41
C LEU A 12 14.95 -2.89 -10.15
N LEU A 13 16.03 -2.85 -9.37
CA LEU A 13 16.13 -1.93 -8.24
C LEU A 13 16.09 -0.47 -8.68
N GLN A 14 16.85 -0.12 -9.72
CA GLN A 14 16.88 1.24 -10.28
C GLN A 14 15.50 1.63 -10.79
N LEU A 15 14.81 0.76 -11.53
CA LEU A 15 13.45 1.01 -12.00
C LEU A 15 12.49 1.32 -10.84
N TYR A 16 12.56 0.58 -9.74
CA TYR A 16 11.74 0.85 -8.56
C TYR A 16 12.07 2.19 -7.90
N GLN A 17 13.35 2.57 -7.86
CA GLN A 17 13.77 3.86 -7.29
C GLN A 17 13.29 5.04 -8.14
N GLU A 18 13.40 4.93 -9.46
CA GLU A 18 12.88 5.94 -10.39
C GLU A 18 11.34 6.07 -10.29
N LEU A 19 10.64 4.96 -10.10
CA LEU A 19 9.19 4.96 -9.89
C LEU A 19 8.76 5.57 -8.55
N LEU A 20 9.51 5.33 -7.47
CA LEU A 20 9.12 5.77 -6.13
C LEU A 20 9.60 7.18 -5.79
N TYR A 21 10.72 7.61 -6.37
CA TYR A 21 11.38 8.87 -6.00
C TYR A 21 11.63 9.81 -7.18
N GLY A 22 11.39 9.35 -8.41
CA GLY A 22 11.82 10.05 -9.62
C GLY A 22 10.70 10.65 -10.48
N ASN A 23 9.45 10.68 -10.03
CA ASN A 23 8.34 11.21 -10.83
C ASN A 23 7.33 12.03 -10.01
N ALA A 24 6.62 12.90 -10.72
CA ALA A 24 5.60 13.78 -10.15
C ALA A 24 4.19 13.18 -10.15
N PHE A 25 4.01 11.97 -10.71
CA PHE A 25 2.69 11.34 -10.80
C PHE A 25 2.35 10.52 -9.55
N LEU A 26 3.36 10.06 -8.80
CA LEU A 26 3.20 9.28 -7.57
C LEU A 26 3.69 10.09 -6.37
N ALA A 27 2.79 10.34 -5.42
CA ALA A 27 3.15 10.86 -4.11
C ALA A 27 3.57 9.69 -3.21
N VAL A 28 4.75 9.80 -2.57
CA VAL A 28 5.23 8.83 -1.58
C VAL A 28 5.40 9.55 -0.26
N ASP A 29 4.43 9.38 0.62
CA ASP A 29 4.41 10.04 1.92
C ASP A 29 5.29 9.33 2.94
N ALA A 30 5.90 10.12 3.83
CA ALA A 30 6.56 9.59 5.01
C ALA A 30 5.52 9.05 6.00
N ILE A 31 5.85 7.93 6.65
CA ILE A 31 4.97 7.34 7.67
C ILE A 31 4.85 8.31 8.85
N SER A 32 3.62 8.75 9.13
CA SER A 32 3.31 9.63 10.26
C SER A 32 2.89 8.84 11.51
N GLY A 33 2.90 9.49 12.67
CA GLY A 33 2.39 8.90 13.91
C GLY A 33 0.91 8.50 13.81
N ALA A 34 0.09 9.31 13.14
CA ALA A 34 -1.32 9.01 12.90
C ALA A 34 -1.50 7.73 12.08
N MET A 35 -0.68 7.53 11.04
CA MET A 35 -0.68 6.29 10.25
C MET A 35 -0.30 5.07 11.09
N ILE A 36 0.67 5.22 12.01
CA ILE A 36 1.08 4.12 12.91
C ILE A 36 -0.06 3.75 13.87
N ASP A 37 -0.68 4.75 14.49
CA ASP A 37 -1.79 4.52 15.44
C ASP A 37 -2.99 3.88 14.73
N GLN A 38 -3.33 4.37 13.53
CA GLN A 38 -4.42 3.83 12.73
C GLN A 38 -4.12 2.41 12.26
N ALA A 39 -2.88 2.12 11.84
CA ALA A 39 -2.45 0.77 11.49
C ALA A 39 -2.57 -0.19 12.70
N ALA A 40 -2.19 0.26 13.90
CA ALA A 40 -2.33 -0.55 15.11
C ALA A 40 -3.79 -0.90 15.41
N ARG A 41 -4.72 0.06 15.24
CA ARG A 41 -6.17 -0.17 15.39
C ARG A 41 -6.70 -1.17 14.36
N LEU A 42 -6.33 -1.02 13.09
CA LEU A 42 -6.71 -1.95 12.02
C LEU A 42 -6.20 -3.35 12.31
N ARG A 43 -4.94 -3.51 12.73
CA ARG A 43 -4.36 -4.82 13.10
C ARG A 43 -5.10 -5.47 14.25
N ALA A 44 -5.42 -4.71 15.30
CA ALA A 44 -6.11 -5.23 16.46
C ALA A 44 -7.52 -5.74 16.13
N ARG A 45 -8.24 -5.04 15.25
CA ARG A 45 -9.61 -5.39 14.86
C ARG A 45 -9.70 -6.46 13.79
N LEU A 46 -8.80 -6.43 12.79
CA LEU A 46 -8.91 -7.21 11.56
C LEU A 46 -7.82 -8.28 11.41
N GLY A 47 -6.82 -8.32 12.29
CA GLY A 47 -5.75 -9.33 12.26
C GLY A 47 -4.77 -9.18 11.08
N LEU A 48 -4.73 -8.02 10.44
CA LEU A 48 -3.84 -7.74 9.30
C LEU A 48 -2.36 -7.90 9.66
N ARG A 49 -1.50 -8.11 8.65
CA ARG A 49 -0.03 -7.99 8.82
C ARG A 49 0.39 -6.52 8.92
N LEU A 50 1.62 -6.27 9.38
CA LEU A 50 2.02 -4.90 9.75
C LEU A 50 2.06 -4.00 8.53
N ALA A 51 2.74 -4.47 7.47
CA ALA A 51 2.83 -3.73 6.22
C ALA A 51 1.44 -3.47 5.60
N ASP A 52 0.57 -4.48 5.59
CA ASP A 52 -0.78 -4.36 5.03
C ASP A 52 -1.61 -3.31 5.77
N ALA A 53 -1.63 -3.39 7.10
CA ALA A 53 -2.34 -2.40 7.91
C ALA A 53 -1.77 -1.00 7.77
N LEU A 54 -0.44 -0.88 7.63
CA LEU A 54 0.21 0.40 7.45
C LEU A 54 -0.12 1.01 6.08
N HIS A 55 -0.16 0.22 5.01
CA HIS A 55 -0.56 0.72 3.69
C HIS A 55 -2.03 1.19 3.67
N VAL A 56 -2.94 0.44 4.29
CA VAL A 56 -4.35 0.85 4.39
C VAL A 56 -4.47 2.11 5.24
N ALA A 57 -3.81 2.17 6.39
CA ALA A 57 -3.79 3.37 7.23
C ALA A 57 -3.19 4.58 6.52
N SER A 58 -2.12 4.40 5.75
CA SER A 58 -1.54 5.48 4.94
C SER A 58 -2.54 6.02 3.91
N ALA A 59 -3.28 5.15 3.21
CA ALA A 59 -4.32 5.61 2.27
C ALA A 59 -5.44 6.40 2.98
N MET A 60 -5.88 5.96 4.16
CA MET A 60 -6.88 6.66 4.95
C MET A 60 -6.39 8.04 5.42
N GLU A 61 -5.19 8.10 6.01
CA GLU A 61 -4.64 9.33 6.60
C GLU A 61 -4.14 10.32 5.53
N SER A 62 -3.75 9.84 4.34
CA SER A 62 -3.43 10.69 3.19
C SER A 62 -4.68 11.16 2.43
N GLY A 63 -5.89 10.77 2.87
CA GLY A 63 -7.15 11.23 2.30
C GLY A 63 -7.48 10.64 0.92
N CYS A 64 -7.02 9.42 0.65
CA CYS A 64 -7.39 8.72 -0.58
C CYS A 64 -8.87 8.31 -0.56
N ASP A 65 -9.55 8.43 -1.71
CA ASP A 65 -10.92 7.96 -1.87
C ASP A 65 -11.00 6.42 -1.86
N ALA A 66 -9.99 5.75 -2.40
CA ALA A 66 -9.93 4.30 -2.53
C ALA A 66 -8.52 3.72 -2.35
N PHE A 67 -8.47 2.44 -1.97
CA PHE A 67 -7.27 1.62 -1.84
C PHE A 67 -7.23 0.54 -2.91
N LEU A 68 -6.33 0.69 -3.89
CA LEU A 68 -6.12 -0.29 -4.97
C LEU A 68 -5.19 -1.42 -4.52
N THR A 69 -5.63 -2.67 -4.68
CA THR A 69 -4.81 -3.84 -4.31
C THR A 69 -5.05 -5.05 -5.21
N ALA A 70 -4.03 -5.89 -5.37
CA ALA A 70 -4.17 -7.22 -5.96
C ALA A 70 -4.53 -8.29 -4.93
N ASP A 71 -4.46 -7.99 -3.63
CA ASP A 71 -4.74 -8.93 -2.56
C ASP A 71 -6.21 -8.87 -2.13
N ARG A 72 -6.96 -9.93 -2.46
CA ARG A 72 -8.38 -10.07 -2.13
C ARG A 72 -8.65 -10.11 -0.63
N GLN A 73 -7.67 -10.47 0.20
CA GLN A 73 -7.85 -10.52 1.65
C GLN A 73 -8.07 -9.14 2.25
N LEU A 74 -7.58 -8.08 1.59
CA LEU A 74 -7.73 -6.70 2.06
C LEU A 74 -9.11 -6.10 1.78
N ALA A 75 -10.00 -6.81 1.08
CA ALA A 75 -11.40 -6.43 0.94
C ALA A 75 -12.13 -6.32 2.30
N VAL A 76 -11.60 -6.96 3.36
CA VAL A 76 -12.11 -6.83 4.73
C VAL A 76 -12.05 -5.38 5.26
N CYS A 77 -11.20 -4.53 4.68
CA CYS A 77 -11.09 -3.11 5.01
C CYS A 77 -12.18 -2.24 4.35
N GLY A 78 -13.12 -2.81 3.59
CA GLY A 78 -14.14 -2.07 2.84
C GLY A 78 -15.07 -1.18 3.70
N ASN A 79 -15.11 -1.39 5.01
CA ASN A 79 -15.84 -0.51 5.95
C ASN A 79 -15.03 0.72 6.39
N ASP A 80 -13.73 0.74 6.11
CA ASP A 80 -12.79 1.78 6.51
C ASP A 80 -12.37 2.67 5.33
N ILE A 81 -12.22 2.07 4.15
CA ILE A 81 -11.90 2.75 2.89
C ILE A 81 -12.46 1.92 1.72
N GLU A 82 -12.83 2.56 0.61
CA GLU A 82 -13.23 1.82 -0.60
C GLU A 82 -12.05 0.97 -1.09
N VAL A 83 -12.27 -0.32 -1.30
CA VAL A 83 -11.21 -1.24 -1.77
C VAL A 83 -11.48 -1.61 -3.23
N LEU A 84 -10.56 -1.24 -4.11
CA LEU A 84 -10.59 -1.61 -5.52
C LEU A 84 -9.66 -2.80 -5.74
N LEU A 85 -10.21 -3.90 -6.23
CA LEU A 85 -9.41 -5.06 -6.59
C LEU A 85 -8.90 -4.92 -8.02
N LEU A 86 -7.59 -5.11 -8.21
CA LEU A 86 -6.95 -4.96 -9.52
C LEU A 86 -7.58 -5.91 -10.57
N ALA A 87 -8.01 -7.11 -10.16
CA ALA A 87 -8.66 -8.08 -11.05
C ALA A 87 -9.97 -7.56 -11.65
N ASP A 88 -10.66 -6.66 -10.95
CA ASP A 88 -11.94 -6.10 -11.42
C ASP A 88 -11.72 -4.98 -12.44
N LEU A 89 -10.53 -4.38 -12.47
CA LEU A 89 -10.15 -3.29 -13.37
C LEU A 89 -9.51 -3.77 -14.69
N THR A 90 -9.03 -5.01 -14.74
CA THR A 90 -8.32 -5.56 -15.91
C THR A 90 -9.18 -6.48 -16.78
N SER A 91 -10.47 -6.63 -16.47
CA SER A 91 -11.39 -7.55 -17.15
C SER A 91 -11.99 -7.01 -18.47
N CYS A 92 -11.23 -6.19 -19.22
CA CYS A 92 -11.61 -5.69 -20.56
C CYS A 92 -11.13 -6.63 -21.67
#